data_AF-A0A6G2DAZ4-F1
#
_entry.id   AF-A0A6G2DAZ4-F1
#
_cell.length_a   1.000
_cell.length_b   1.000
_cell.length_c   1.000
_cell.angle_alpha   90.00
_cell.angle_beta   90.00
_cell.angle_gamma   90.00
#
_symmetry.space_group_name_H-M   'P 1'
#
loop_
_entity.id
_entity.type
_entity.pdbx_description
1 polymer ?
#
loop_
_entity_poly.entity_id
_entity_poly.type
_entity_poly.pdbx_seq_one_letter_code
_entity_poly.pdbx_strand_id
1 'polypeptide(L)'
;MKTIIDNFVDRVIEYGMYNEIDKRYVKNRVLALIGEEGTDRISDENDLKQIKDYLVEIALKNGKIKDLIEEKECLGAELMNFIVPLPSRLNDIFWSSYDISPQEAVEEFYKLSKDSDYIKTSAIAKNIEFRASTI
;
A
#
# COMPACT_ATOMS: atom_id res chain seq x y z
N MET A 1 -8.91 -11.37 -17.18
CA MET A 1 -8.45 -9.97 -17.14
C MET A 1 -9.16 -9.28 -15.99
N LYS A 2 -8.41 -8.73 -15.04
CA LYS A 2 -8.95 -8.04 -13.86
C LYS A 2 -8.86 -6.53 -14.07
N THR A 3 -9.86 -5.79 -13.60
CA THR A 3 -9.78 -4.32 -13.57
C THR A 3 -8.72 -3.90 -12.55
N ILE A 4 -8.16 -2.69 -12.68
CA ILE A 4 -7.13 -2.20 -11.75
C ILE A 4 -7.64 -2.11 -10.32
N ILE A 5 -8.91 -1.75 -10.14
CA ILE A 5 -9.55 -1.72 -8.81
C ILE A 5 -9.73 -3.13 -8.25
N ASP A 6 -10.18 -4.10 -9.06
CA ASP A 6 -10.33 -5.47 -8.59
C ASP A 6 -8.96 -6.11 -8.28
N ASN A 7 -7.93 -5.78 -9.06
CA ASN A 7 -6.55 -6.22 -8.80
C ASN A 7 -6.02 -5.64 -7.47
N PHE A 8 -6.22 -4.35 -7.21
CA PHE A 8 -5.85 -3.75 -5.92
C PHE A 8 -6.55 -4.44 -4.74
N VAL A 9 -7.87 -4.63 -4.86
CA VAL A 9 -8.68 -5.25 -3.80
C VAL A 9 -8.24 -6.69 -3.56
N ASP A 10 -8.02 -7.47 -4.62
CA ASP A 10 -7.50 -8.84 -4.51
C ASP A 10 -6.19 -8.88 -3.73
N ARG A 11 -5.25 -7.99 -4.06
CA ARG A 11 -3.98 -7.89 -3.33
C ARG A 11 -4.19 -7.53 -1.87
N VAL A 12 -5.08 -6.60 -1.56
CA VAL A 12 -5.42 -6.26 -0.17
C VAL A 12 -5.95 -7.49 0.59
N ILE A 13 -6.81 -8.30 -0.02
CA ILE A 13 -7.32 -9.54 0.60
C ILE A 13 -6.18 -10.56 0.81
N GLU A 14 -5.26 -10.69 -0.14
CA GLU A 14 -4.10 -11.60 -0.05
C GLU A 14 -3.15 -11.28 1.13
N TYR A 15 -3.15 -10.04 1.65
CA TYR A 15 -2.41 -9.68 2.88
C TYR A 15 -3.06 -10.21 4.17
N GLY A 16 -4.28 -10.75 4.11
CA GLY A 16 -4.91 -11.44 5.24
C GLY A 16 -5.59 -10.53 6.27
N MET A 17 -5.72 -9.24 6.00
CA MET A 17 -6.45 -8.29 6.86
C MET A 17 -7.98 -8.39 6.71
N TYR A 18 -8.42 -8.92 5.58
CA TYR A 18 -9.81 -9.03 5.16
C TYR A 18 -10.06 -10.42 4.56
N ASN A 19 -11.31 -10.84 4.51
CA ASN A 19 -11.72 -12.09 3.88
C ASN A 19 -12.37 -11.83 2.51
N GLU A 20 -12.56 -12.88 1.71
CA GLU A 20 -13.24 -12.77 0.39
C GLU A 20 -14.66 -12.18 0.47
N ILE A 21 -15.36 -12.35 1.59
CA ILE A 21 -16.68 -11.73 1.80
C ILE A 21 -16.61 -10.20 1.92
N ASP A 22 -15.46 -9.65 2.31
CA ASP A 22 -15.23 -8.22 2.52
C ASP A 22 -14.86 -7.49 1.23
N LYS A 23 -14.64 -8.23 0.13
CA LYS A 23 -14.16 -7.71 -1.15
C LYS A 23 -14.99 -6.53 -1.69
N ARG A 24 -16.32 -6.63 -1.61
CA ARG A 24 -17.23 -5.53 -2.00
C ARG A 24 -17.10 -4.32 -1.08
N TYR A 25 -16.94 -4.56 0.21
CA TYR A 25 -16.72 -3.49 1.19
C TYR A 25 -15.41 -2.75 0.89
N VAL A 26 -14.29 -3.48 0.78
CA VAL A 26 -12.98 -2.90 0.48
C VAL A 26 -13.01 -2.13 -0.84
N LYS A 27 -13.58 -2.72 -1.90
CA LYS A 27 -13.75 -2.05 -3.19
C LYS A 27 -14.49 -0.71 -3.06
N ASN A 28 -15.63 -0.70 -2.36
CA ASN A 28 -16.41 0.52 -2.18
C ASN A 28 -15.65 1.58 -1.35
N ARG A 29 -14.87 1.17 -0.36
CA ARG A 29 -14.04 2.09 0.42
C ARG A 29 -12.95 2.72 -0.44
N VAL A 30 -12.30 1.96 -1.32
CA VAL A 30 -11.31 2.48 -2.26
C VAL A 30 -11.95 3.41 -3.29
N LEU A 31 -13.10 3.03 -3.87
CA LEU A 31 -13.84 3.89 -4.80
C LEU A 31 -14.30 5.21 -4.16
N ALA A 32 -14.64 5.22 -2.88
CA ALA A 32 -14.96 6.45 -2.17
C ALA A 32 -13.78 7.43 -2.13
N LEU A 33 -12.56 6.91 -2.00
CA LEU A 33 -11.31 7.69 -2.00
C LEU A 33 -10.94 8.21 -3.39
N ILE A 34 -11.08 7.38 -4.44
CA ILE A 34 -10.50 7.67 -5.77
C ILE A 34 -11.52 8.03 -6.85
N GLY A 35 -12.82 7.82 -6.62
CA GLY A 35 -13.86 7.94 -7.63
C GLY A 35 -14.00 6.68 -8.50
N GLU A 36 -14.96 6.68 -9.42
CA GLU A 36 -15.32 5.49 -10.21
C GLU A 36 -14.75 5.51 -11.63
N GLU A 37 -14.60 6.70 -12.23
CA GLU A 37 -14.15 6.84 -13.62
C GLU A 37 -12.69 6.37 -13.79
N GLY A 38 -12.44 5.56 -14.83
CA GLY A 38 -11.11 5.04 -15.16
C GLY A 38 -10.65 3.82 -14.35
N THR A 39 -11.49 3.28 -13.46
CA THR A 39 -11.15 2.12 -12.61
C THR A 39 -11.32 0.77 -13.30
N ASP A 40 -11.97 0.73 -14.46
CA ASP A 40 -12.25 -0.44 -15.28
C ASP A 40 -11.07 -0.84 -16.19
N ARG A 41 -10.01 -0.03 -16.23
CA ARG A 41 -8.76 -0.34 -16.94
C ARG A 41 -8.24 -1.72 -16.54
N ILE A 42 -8.01 -2.58 -17.52
CA ILE A 42 -7.38 -3.88 -17.28
C ILE A 42 -5.92 -3.68 -16.85
N SER A 43 -5.53 -4.37 -15.78
CA SER A 43 -4.17 -4.35 -15.25
C SER A 43 -3.72 -5.76 -14.90
N ASP A 44 -2.54 -6.13 -15.39
CA ASP A 44 -1.79 -7.34 -15.00
C ASP A 44 -0.59 -6.98 -14.10
N GLU A 45 -0.53 -5.74 -13.59
CA GLU A 45 0.51 -5.29 -12.67
C GLU A 45 0.46 -6.12 -11.38
N ASN A 46 1.62 -6.49 -10.86
CA ASN A 46 1.72 -7.27 -9.64
C ASN A 46 2.22 -6.50 -8.42
N ASP A 47 2.95 -5.43 -8.64
CA ASP A 47 3.46 -4.57 -7.58
C ASP A 47 2.34 -3.68 -7.02
N LEU A 48 1.94 -3.96 -5.77
CA LEU A 48 0.91 -3.21 -5.07
C LEU A 48 1.21 -1.70 -5.04
N LYS A 49 2.49 -1.31 -4.96
CA LYS A 49 2.89 0.10 -4.97
C LYS A 49 2.60 0.76 -6.32
N GLN A 50 2.88 0.08 -7.42
CA GLN A 50 2.54 0.60 -8.76
C GLN A 50 1.03 0.68 -8.96
N ILE A 51 0.27 -0.32 -8.47
CA ILE A 51 -1.20 -0.26 -8.49
C ILE A 51 -1.68 0.97 -7.70
N LYS A 52 -1.18 1.18 -6.47
CA LYS A 52 -1.49 2.35 -5.64
C LYS A 52 -1.18 3.66 -6.35
N ASP A 53 -0.03 3.78 -7.01
CA ASP A 53 0.32 4.99 -7.77
C ASP A 53 -0.68 5.27 -8.91
N TYR A 54 -1.13 4.23 -9.63
CA TYR A 54 -2.18 4.39 -10.63
C TYR A 54 -3.53 4.81 -10.03
N LEU A 55 -3.90 4.29 -8.86
CA LEU A 55 -5.14 4.70 -8.19
C LEU A 55 -5.08 6.16 -7.72
N VAL A 56 -3.91 6.65 -7.30
CA VAL A 56 -3.69 8.08 -6.98
C VAL A 56 -3.88 8.95 -8.22
N GLU A 57 -3.38 8.51 -9.38
CA GLU A 57 -3.58 9.23 -10.65
C GLU A 57 -5.05 9.22 -11.10
N ILE A 58 -5.79 8.14 -10.82
CA ILE A 58 -7.25 8.10 -11.02
C ILE A 58 -7.95 9.12 -10.12
N ALA A 59 -7.58 9.18 -8.84
CA ALA A 59 -8.14 10.14 -7.89
C ALA A 59 -7.89 11.60 -8.30
N LEU A 60 -6.71 11.88 -8.85
CA LEU A 60 -6.36 13.20 -9.39
C LEU A 60 -7.27 13.56 -10.57
N LYS A 61 -7.43 12.65 -11.55
CA LYS A 61 -8.32 12.85 -12.71
C LYS A 61 -9.78 13.03 -12.30
N ASN A 62 -10.20 12.31 -11.27
CA ASN A 62 -11.56 12.37 -10.74
C ASN A 62 -11.78 13.56 -9.77
N GLY A 63 -10.77 14.43 -9.59
CA GLY A 63 -10.86 15.61 -8.73
C GLY A 63 -11.04 15.32 -7.24
N LYS A 64 -10.67 14.11 -6.78
CA LYS A 64 -10.72 13.71 -5.36
C LYS A 64 -9.58 14.32 -4.55
N ILE A 65 -8.47 14.61 -5.22
CA ILE A 65 -7.31 15.29 -4.68
C ILE A 65 -6.84 16.36 -5.67
N LYS A 66 -6.07 17.32 -5.18
CA LYS A 66 -5.35 18.33 -5.96
C LYS A 66 -4.02 17.77 -6.44
N ASP A 67 -3.45 18.43 -7.45
CA ASP A 67 -2.11 18.12 -7.95
C ASP A 67 -1.03 18.70 -7.03
N LEU A 68 -1.00 18.20 -5.79
CA LEU A 68 -0.03 18.54 -4.76
C LEU A 68 0.67 17.26 -4.31
N ILE A 69 1.98 17.34 -4.10
CA ILE A 69 2.78 16.20 -3.66
C ILE A 69 2.22 15.65 -2.35
N GLU A 70 1.87 16.53 -1.42
CA GLU A 70 1.35 16.19 -0.10
C GLU A 70 0.00 15.47 -0.17
N GLU A 71 -0.90 15.88 -1.08
CA GLU A 71 -2.20 15.22 -1.24
C GLU A 71 -2.06 13.85 -1.92
N LYS A 72 -1.15 13.71 -2.87
CA LYS A 72 -0.81 12.40 -3.48
C LYS A 72 -0.19 11.45 -2.47
N GLU A 73 0.74 11.92 -1.64
CA GLU A 73 1.36 11.12 -0.59
C GLU A 73 0.35 10.70 0.49
N CYS A 74 -0.54 11.62 0.89
CA CYS A 74 -1.59 11.33 1.88
C CYS A 74 -2.56 10.26 1.36
N LEU A 75 -3.06 10.40 0.13
CA LEU A 75 -3.93 9.39 -0.48
C LEU A 75 -3.20 8.05 -0.66
N GLY A 76 -1.94 8.08 -1.09
CA GLY A 76 -1.11 6.89 -1.19
C GLY A 76 -1.03 6.15 0.14
N ALA A 77 -0.78 6.87 1.24
CA ALA A 77 -0.76 6.29 2.58
C ALA A 77 -2.13 5.71 2.99
N GLU A 78 -3.24 6.40 2.70
CA GLU A 78 -4.60 5.91 2.98
C GLU A 78 -4.94 4.63 2.19
N LEU A 79 -4.45 4.50 0.95
CA LEU A 79 -4.58 3.28 0.17
C LEU A 79 -3.74 2.14 0.74
N MET A 80 -2.50 2.40 1.15
CA MET A 80 -1.65 1.37 1.76
C MET A 80 -2.12 0.99 3.17
N ASN A 81 -2.88 1.84 3.86
CA ASN A 81 -3.45 1.57 5.17
C ASN A 81 -4.36 0.32 5.17
N PHE A 82 -4.92 -0.08 4.03
CA PHE A 82 -5.71 -1.31 3.93
C PHE A 82 -4.89 -2.59 4.22
N ILE A 83 -3.57 -2.57 4.06
CA ILE A 83 -2.71 -3.74 4.39
C ILE A 83 -1.99 -3.61 5.73
N VAL A 84 -2.19 -2.50 6.45
CA VAL A 84 -1.50 -2.22 7.71
C VAL A 84 -2.45 -2.45 8.89
N PRO A 85 -2.13 -3.36 9.83
CA PRO A 85 -2.91 -3.52 11.05
C PRO A 85 -2.85 -2.25 11.90
N LEU A 86 -3.85 -2.09 12.79
CA LEU A 86 -3.77 -1.07 13.83
C LEU A 86 -2.47 -1.22 14.63
N PRO A 87 -1.81 -0.12 15.05
CA PRO A 87 -0.53 -0.18 15.74
C PRO A 87 -0.52 -1.08 16.98
N SER A 88 -1.63 -1.12 17.75
CA SER A 88 -1.77 -2.03 18.89
C SER A 88 -1.71 -3.50 18.47
N ARG A 89 -2.49 -3.87 17.43
CA ARG A 89 -2.51 -5.23 16.90
C ARG A 89 -1.18 -5.62 16.26
N LEU A 90 -0.54 -4.70 15.55
CA LEU A 90 0.79 -4.93 14.97
C LEU A 90 1.82 -5.19 16.07
N ASN A 91 1.78 -4.43 17.17
CA ASN A 91 2.64 -4.68 18.33
C ASN A 91 2.37 -6.05 18.96
N ASP A 92 1.10 -6.42 19.16
CA ASP A 92 0.74 -7.71 19.74
C ASP A 92 1.26 -8.87 18.88
N ILE A 93 1.10 -8.78 17.55
CA ILE A 93 1.63 -9.76 16.58
C ILE A 93 3.16 -9.81 16.68
N PHE A 94 3.83 -8.66 16.63
CA PHE A 94 5.29 -8.59 16.66
C PHE A 94 5.87 -9.26 17.91
N TRP A 95 5.40 -8.88 19.10
CA TRP A 95 5.93 -9.43 20.35
C TRP A 95 5.59 -10.91 20.53
N SER A 96 4.40 -11.35 20.10
CA SER A 96 4.03 -12.77 20.13
C SER A 96 4.93 -13.61 19.22
N SER A 97 5.23 -13.14 18.00
CA SER A 97 6.18 -13.80 17.10
C SER A 97 7.61 -13.72 17.64
N TYR A 98 8.00 -12.60 18.24
CA TYR A 98 9.35 -12.37 18.77
C TYR A 98 9.69 -13.35 19.90
N ASP A 99 8.73 -13.69 20.76
CA ASP A 99 8.91 -14.69 21.82
C ASP A 99 9.21 -16.09 21.28
N ILE A 100 8.79 -16.40 20.04
CA ILE A 100 9.04 -17.67 19.36
C ILE A 100 10.34 -17.60 18.55
N SER A 101 10.47 -16.58 17.70
CA SER A 101 11.61 -16.35 16.81
C SER A 101 11.80 -14.85 16.58
N PRO A 102 12.78 -14.22 17.28
CA PRO A 102 13.12 -12.82 17.09
C PRO A 102 13.45 -12.45 15.64
N GLN A 103 14.12 -13.37 14.92
CA GLN A 103 14.53 -13.14 13.55
C GLN A 103 13.32 -13.08 12.62
N GLU A 104 12.42 -14.07 12.69
CA GLU A 104 11.21 -14.11 11.85
C GLU A 104 10.31 -12.90 12.12
N ALA A 105 10.12 -12.51 13.39
CA ALA A 105 9.33 -11.33 13.75
C ALA A 105 9.87 -10.03 13.12
N VAL A 106 11.19 -9.84 13.11
CA VAL A 106 11.83 -8.68 12.48
C VAL A 106 11.71 -8.74 10.96
N GLU A 107 11.90 -9.92 10.35
CA GLU A 107 11.77 -10.11 8.91
C GLU A 107 10.33 -9.83 8.43
N GLU A 108 9.32 -10.31 9.14
CA GLU A 108 7.90 -10.05 8.86
C GLU A 108 7.55 -8.56 8.98
N PHE A 109 7.95 -7.91 10.08
CA PHE A 109 7.72 -6.48 10.28
C PHE A 109 8.41 -5.64 9.20
N TYR A 110 9.64 -6.01 8.82
CA TYR A 110 10.38 -5.32 7.77
C TYR A 110 9.75 -5.51 6.39
N LYS A 111 9.25 -6.71 6.09
CA LYS A 111 8.49 -7.00 4.87
C LYS A 111 7.24 -6.13 4.80
N LEU A 112 6.39 -6.13 5.84
CA LEU A 112 5.20 -5.29 5.90
C LEU A 112 5.53 -3.80 5.72
N SER A 113 6.61 -3.33 6.35
CA SER A 113 7.06 -1.94 6.26
C SER A 113 7.52 -1.54 4.84
N LYS A 114 8.10 -2.48 4.07
CA LYS A 114 8.46 -2.27 2.66
C LYS A 114 7.25 -2.31 1.74
N ASP A 115 6.33 -3.22 2.04
CA ASP A 115 5.16 -3.48 1.23
C ASP A 115 4.17 -2.33 1.32
N SER A 116 3.93 -1.81 2.53
CA SER A 116 3.08 -0.63 2.82
C SER A 116 3.65 0.71 2.38
N ASP A 117 4.85 0.73 1.79
CA ASP A 117 5.59 1.96 1.43
C ASP A 117 5.91 2.85 2.66
N TYR A 118 5.80 2.31 3.88
CA TYR A 118 6.11 3.01 5.14
C TYR A 118 7.61 3.32 5.25
N ILE A 119 8.46 2.34 4.93
CA ILE A 119 9.86 2.61 4.64
C ILE A 119 9.92 3.04 3.18
N LYS A 120 10.02 4.34 2.92
CA LYS A 120 10.31 4.89 1.59
C LYS A 120 11.71 4.44 1.16
N THR A 121 11.84 3.21 0.65
CA THR A 121 13.11 2.66 0.16
C THR A 121 13.70 3.51 -0.97
N SER A 122 12.85 4.26 -1.68
CA SER A 122 13.24 5.29 -2.66
C SER A 122 14.03 6.46 -2.03
N ALA A 123 13.74 6.84 -0.78
CA ALA A 123 14.50 7.84 -0.05
C ALA A 123 15.84 7.29 0.48
N ILE A 124 15.90 5.99 0.79
CA ILE A 124 17.15 5.31 1.17
C ILE A 124 18.07 5.16 -0.05
N ALA A 125 17.53 4.79 -1.23
CA ALA A 125 18.31 4.69 -2.47
C ALA A 125 18.94 6.04 -2.87
N LYS A 126 18.18 7.14 -2.76
CA LYS A 126 18.71 8.51 -2.95
C LYS A 126 19.83 8.83 -1.93
N ASN A 127 19.65 8.45 -0.66
CA ASN A 127 20.69 8.66 0.37
C ASN A 127 21.96 7.82 0.14
N ILE A 128 21.88 6.66 -0.51
CA ILE A 128 23.05 5.84 -0.86
C ILE A 128 23.81 6.48 -2.04
N GLU A 129 23.12 7.01 -3.05
CA GLU A 129 23.75 7.77 -4.14
C GLU A 129 24.50 9.01 -3.64
N PHE A 130 23.93 9.75 -2.68
CA PHE A 130 24.60 10.91 -2.07
C PHE A 130 25.87 10.54 -1.29
N ARG A 131 25.99 9.32 -0.77
CA ARG A 131 27.20 8.84 -0.05
C ARG A 131 28.27 8.27 -0.99
N ALA A 132 27.91 7.85 -2.20
CA ALA A 132 28.83 7.33 -3.18
C ALA A 132 29.60 8.43 -3.96
N SER A 133 29.12 9.67 -3.91
CA SER A 133 29.83 10.83 -4.47
C SER A 133 30.67 11.54 -3.41
N THR A 134 31.79 10.92 -3.01
CA THR A 134 32.90 11.65 -2.38
C THR A 134 34.07 11.61 -3.36
N ILE A 135 34.46 12.78 -3.87
CA ILE A 135 35.66 12.98 -4.69
C ILE A 135 36.89 12.73 -3.81
#